data_AF-A0A1J6WV63-F1
#
_entry.id   AF-A0A1J6WV63-F1
#
_cell.length_a   1.000
_cell.length_b   1.000
_cell.length_c   1.000
_cell.angle_alpha   90.00
_cell.angle_beta   90.00
_cell.angle_gamma   90.00
#
_symmetry.space_group_name_H-M   'P 1'
#
loop_
_entity.id
_entity.type
_entity.pdbx_description
1 polymer ?
#
loop_
_entity_poly.entity_id
_entity_poly.type
_entity_poly.pdbx_seq_one_letter_code
_entity_poly.pdbx_strand_id
1 'polypeptide(L)' 'MFSAIYNALKALVSKIPWSKVASFLSWAYNLAKAAAGKTYAQATKILNYIKANPGKIVDWFLKGYSVYEIINIIL' A
#
# COMPACT_ATOMS: atom_id res chain seq x y z
N MET A 1 -6.45 10.00 6.79
CA MET A 1 -6.18 9.17 5.59
C MET A 1 -5.37 7.90 5.89
N PHE A 2 -4.37 7.98 6.80
CA PHE A 2 -3.56 6.82 7.22
C PHE A 2 -4.37 5.53 7.46
N SER A 3 -5.32 5.54 8.40
CA SER A 3 -6.08 4.33 8.77
C SER A 3 -6.84 3.73 7.60
N ALA A 4 -7.40 4.57 6.71
CA ALA A 4 -8.12 4.09 5.53
C ALA A 4 -7.19 3.36 4.55
N ILE A 5 -5.99 3.91 4.29
CA ILE A 5 -4.98 3.30 3.43
C ILE A 5 -4.44 2.02 4.09
N TYR A 6 -4.09 2.07 5.36
CA TYR A 6 -3.57 0.92 6.09
C TYR A 6 -4.59 -0.23 6.13
N ASN A 7 -5.86 0.05 6.38
CA ASN A 7 -6.91 -0.98 6.36
C ASN A 7 -7.10 -1.57 4.96
N ALA A 8 -7.06 -0.76 3.91
CA ALA A 8 -7.13 -1.25 2.53
C ALA A 8 -5.95 -2.18 2.19
N LEU A 9 -4.74 -1.84 2.63
CA LEU A 9 -3.55 -2.68 2.47
C LEU A 9 -3.63 -3.95 3.32
N LYS A 10 -4.04 -3.85 4.59
CA LYS A 10 -4.18 -4.97 5.52
C LYS A 10 -5.18 -6.02 5.01
N ALA A 11 -6.23 -5.60 4.30
CA ALA A 11 -7.17 -6.53 3.66
C ALA A 11 -6.50 -7.44 2.61
N LEU A 12 -5.31 -7.09 2.11
CA LEU A 12 -4.55 -7.88 1.15
C LEU A 12 -3.68 -8.97 1.79
N VAL A 13 -3.59 -9.04 3.13
CA VAL A 13 -2.78 -10.04 3.85
C VAL A 13 -3.12 -11.47 3.43
N SER A 14 -4.39 -11.77 3.14
CA SER A 14 -4.83 -13.10 2.67
C SER A 14 -4.24 -13.51 1.31
N LYS A 15 -3.68 -12.56 0.56
CA LYS A 15 -3.03 -12.78 -0.75
C LYS A 15 -1.50 -12.85 -0.65
N ILE A 16 -0.94 -12.71 0.56
CA ILE A 16 0.50 -12.71 0.81
C ILE A 16 0.93 -14.11 1.31
N PRO A 17 2.05 -14.66 0.82
CA PRO A 17 2.62 -15.88 1.38
C PRO A 17 2.83 -15.74 2.89
N TRP A 18 2.46 -16.76 3.67
CA TRP A 18 2.46 -16.71 5.14
C TRP A 18 3.79 -16.21 5.72
N SER A 19 4.91 -16.68 5.18
CA SER A 19 6.27 -16.28 5.58
C SER A 19 6.61 -14.80 5.36
N LYS A 20 5.82 -14.09 4.54
CA LYS A 20 6.00 -12.66 4.22
C LYS A 20 4.92 -11.76 4.82
N VAL A 21 3.97 -12.29 5.62
CA VAL A 21 2.87 -11.49 6.18
C VAL A 21 3.40 -10.40 7.13
N ALA A 22 4.35 -10.72 8.01
CA ALA A 22 4.91 -9.74 8.93
C ALA A 22 5.65 -8.61 8.20
N SER A 23 6.44 -8.94 7.18
CA SER A 23 7.13 -7.94 6.35
C SER A 23 6.15 -7.12 5.52
N PHE A 24 5.08 -7.72 5.01
CA PHE A 24 4.01 -7.01 4.32
C PHE A 24 3.30 -6.01 5.24
N LEU A 25 2.96 -6.38 6.47
CA LEU A 25 2.30 -5.47 7.41
C LEU A 25 3.18 -4.26 7.76
N SER A 26 4.49 -4.50 7.96
CA SER A 26 5.46 -3.42 8.19
C SER A 26 5.57 -2.49 6.97
N TRP A 27 5.67 -3.07 5.77
CA TRP A 27 5.68 -2.33 4.51
C TRP A 27 4.37 -1.53 4.30
N ALA A 28 3.23 -2.13 4.59
CA ALA A 28 1.91 -1.51 4.45
C ALA A 28 1.75 -0.32 5.41
N TYR A 29 2.27 -0.44 6.63
CA TYR A 29 2.32 0.66 7.58
C TYR A 29 3.14 1.84 7.02
N ASN A 30 4.33 1.55 6.48
CA ASN A 30 5.18 2.59 5.89
C ASN A 30 4.54 3.24 4.67
N LEU A 31 3.84 2.46 3.81
CA LEU A 31 3.08 2.98 2.68
C LEU A 31 1.93 3.88 3.10
N ALA A 32 1.15 3.45 4.08
CA ALA A 32 0.08 4.26 4.64
C ALA A 32 0.62 5.56 5.26
N LYS A 33 1.76 5.50 5.97
CA LYS A 33 2.40 6.67 6.58
C LYS A 33 2.88 7.66 5.52
N ALA A 34 3.61 7.19 4.51
CA ALA A 34 4.14 8.04 3.44
C ALA A 34 3.02 8.64 2.57
N ALA A 35 1.97 7.87 2.27
CA ALA A 35 0.81 8.36 1.54
C ALA A 35 -0.01 9.38 2.36
N ALA A 36 -0.13 9.19 3.68
CA ALA A 36 -0.80 10.14 4.56
C ALA A 36 -0.05 11.47 4.73
N GLY A 37 1.26 11.49 4.45
CA GLY A 37 2.06 12.72 4.38
C GLY A 37 1.88 13.53 3.10
N LYS A 38 1.07 13.05 2.14
CA LYS A 38 0.72 13.79 0.92
C LYS A 38 -0.53 14.66 1.12
N THR A 39 -0.86 15.48 0.13
CA THR A 39 -2.11 16.25 0.15
C THR A 39 -3.33 15.33 0.20
N TYR A 40 -4.46 15.81 0.72
CA TYR A 40 -5.69 15.01 0.83
C TYR A 40 -6.13 14.43 -0.53
N ALA A 41 -6.04 15.21 -1.61
CA ALA A 41 -6.39 14.78 -2.96
C ALA A 41 -5.48 13.64 -3.45
N GLN A 42 -4.16 13.79 -3.29
CA GLN A 42 -3.18 12.75 -3.64
C GLN A 42 -3.37 11.49 -2.81
N ALA A 43 -3.57 11.62 -1.50
CA ALA A 43 -3.77 10.49 -0.62
C ALA A 43 -5.10 9.75 -0.93
N THR A 44 -6.13 10.48 -1.36
CA THR A 44 -7.38 9.90 -1.88
C THR A 44 -7.15 9.14 -3.18
N LYS A 45 -6.36 9.70 -4.12
CA LYS A 45 -5.96 9.00 -5.36
C LYS A 45 -5.24 7.68 -5.06
N ILE A 46 -4.32 7.69 -4.08
CA ILE A 46 -3.60 6.49 -3.62
C ILE A 46 -4.56 5.45 -3.04
N LEU A 47 -5.46 5.87 -2.14
CA LEU A 47 -6.46 4.97 -1.56
C LEU A 47 -7.34 4.31 -2.63
N ASN A 48 -7.82 5.10 -3.59
CA ASN A 48 -8.66 4.60 -4.68
C ASN A 48 -7.88 3.63 -5.58
N TYR A 49 -6.62 3.94 -5.87
CA TYR A 49 -5.76 3.05 -6.67
C TYR A 49 -5.56 1.69 -5.98
N ILE A 50 -5.26 1.67 -4.68
CA ILE A 50 -5.06 0.44 -3.90
C ILE A 50 -6.32 -0.42 -3.93
N LYS A 51 -7.50 0.19 -3.76
CA LYS A 51 -8.79 -0.50 -3.80
C LYS A 51 -9.10 -1.07 -5.18
N ALA A 52 -8.80 -0.33 -6.24
CA ALA A 52 -9.07 -0.74 -7.62
C ALA A 52 -8.08 -1.79 -8.15
N ASN A 53 -6.82 -1.79 -7.66
CA ASN A 53 -5.74 -2.61 -8.20
C ASN A 53 -5.06 -3.50 -7.15
N PRO A 54 -5.80 -4.31 -6.37
CA PRO A 54 -5.22 -5.08 -5.26
C PRO A 54 -4.13 -6.06 -5.69
N GLY A 55 -4.24 -6.65 -6.89
CA GLY A 55 -3.23 -7.57 -7.42
C GLY A 55 -1.89 -6.88 -7.73
N LYS A 56 -1.93 -5.65 -8.23
CA LYS A 56 -0.70 -4.86 -8.51
C LYS A 56 0.03 -4.50 -7.22
N ILE A 57 -0.69 -4.14 -6.17
CA ILE A 57 -0.09 -3.82 -4.87
C ILE A 57 0.64 -5.03 -4.28
N VAL A 58 0.02 -6.21 -4.35
CA VAL A 58 0.64 -7.48 -3.92
C VAL A 58 1.88 -7.79 -4.76
N ASP A 59 1.77 -7.70 -6.09
CA ASP A 59 2.89 -7.94 -7.02
C ASP A 59 4.08 -6.99 -6.75
N TRP A 60 3.84 -5.70 -6.56
CA TRP A 60 4.89 -4.73 -6.23
C TRP A 60 5.59 -5.03 -4.90
N PHE A 61 4.83 -5.40 -3.87
CA PHE A 61 5.42 -5.85 -2.61
C PHE A 61 6.30 -7.08 -2.82
N LEU A 62 5.81 -8.09 -3.54
CA LEU A 62 6.56 -9.34 -3.79
C LEU A 62 7.82 -9.10 -4.64
N LYS A 63 7.79 -8.12 -5.55
CA LYS A 63 8.93 -7.68 -6.36
C LYS A 63 9.89 -6.74 -5.62
N GLY A 64 9.58 -6.38 -4.37
CA GLY A 64 10.46 -5.55 -3.54
C GLY A 64 10.46 -4.06 -3.89
N TYR A 65 9.38 -3.56 -4.50
CA TYR A 65 9.25 -2.12 -4.78
C TYR A 65 9.25 -1.33 -3.46
N SER A 66 10.00 -0.23 -3.44
CA SER A 66 9.98 0.68 -2.32
C SER A 66 8.65 1.43 -2.23
N VAL A 67 8.39 1.89 -1.02
CA VAL A 67 7.21 2.68 -0.69
C VAL A 67 7.09 3.95 -1.55
N TYR A 68 8.23 4.60 -1.81
CA TYR A 68 8.29 5.85 -2.55
C TYR A 68 8.12 5.65 -4.06
N GLU A 69 8.67 4.57 -4.62
CA GLU A 69 8.45 4.21 -6.03
C GLU A 69 6.96 4.02 -6.31
N ILE A 70 6.25 3.30 -5.44
CA ILE A 70 4.81 3.06 -5.61
C ILE A 70 4.01 4.36 -5.52
N ILE A 71 4.33 5.22 -4.56
CA ILE A 71 3.66 6.52 -4.44
C ILE A 71 3.88 7.35 -5.71
N ASN A 72 5.08 7.36 -6.27
CA ASN A 72 5.38 8.08 -7.51
C ASN A 72 4.70 7.45 -8.74
N ILE A 73 4.52 6.12 -8.79
CA ILE A 73 3.80 5.45 -9.89
C ILE A 73 2.30 5.76 -9.86
N ILE A 74 1.71 5.91 -8.67
CA ILE A 74 0.26 6.14 -8.53
C ILE A 74 -0.12 7.60 -8.76
N LEU A 75 0.72 8.53 -8.32
CA LEU A 75 0.47 9.97 -8.40
C LEU A 75 0.76 10.52 -9.79
#